data_AF-A0A952XA91-F1
#
_entry.id   AF-A0A952XA91-F1
#
_cell.length_a   1.000
_cell.length_b   1.000
_cell.length_c   1.000
_cell.angle_alpha   90.00
_cell.angle_beta   90.00
_cell.angle_gamma   90.00
#
_symmetry.space_group_name_H-M   'P 1'
#
loop_
_entity.id
_entity.type
_entity.pdbx_description
1 polymer ?
#
loop_
_entity_poly.entity_id
_entity_poly.type
_entity_poly.pdbx_seq_one_letter_code
_entity_poly.pdbx_strand_id
1 'polypeptide(L)'
;MALPEWPASLPAKPMREGLRGVAHAPGRRTPMESGQARARALGPRSPAALDLGWRMTAEQFSRFKAFYTGPLDRGTQWFTCPVWTGGEVAARVVRFDGAFRAVPRAAAAVTVTARLTLRALPYDDPGTELLESFLDADGAPVWPDVLPLPLQEGTALDPHRPLPATDFETGPKAAINPFPPSPAEQPVRWSMSVEQFEIFKAFYFEALAQGTVWCPLPLWFGIGLETVDARFIGPWSFEPHKADRILVSAQLEQRKLAVADEGTLALIDMMGFAGLSAFGPGIHGWVHETWPGVFEE
;
A
#
# COMPACT_ATOMS: atom_id res chain seq x y z
N MET A 1 -32.23 -5.86 14.75
CA MET A 1 -32.78 -6.42 13.49
C MET A 1 -31.70 -7.28 12.84
N ALA A 2 -32.08 -8.41 12.25
CA ALA A 2 -31.15 -9.25 11.49
C ALA A 2 -30.69 -8.49 10.23
N LEU A 3 -29.41 -8.64 9.86
CA LEU A 3 -28.88 -8.04 8.64
C LEU A 3 -29.39 -8.85 7.42
N PRO A 4 -29.77 -8.20 6.31
CA PRO A 4 -30.00 -8.88 5.05
C PRO A 4 -28.78 -9.71 4.65
N GLU A 5 -29.00 -10.87 4.04
CA GLU A 5 -27.93 -11.74 3.54
C GLU A 5 -27.93 -11.77 2.02
N TRP A 6 -26.74 -11.88 1.43
CA TRP A 6 -26.57 -12.05 0.00
C TRP A 6 -27.32 -13.30 -0.49
N PRO A 7 -28.30 -13.16 -1.40
CA PRO A 7 -29.13 -14.30 -1.80
C PRO A 7 -28.30 -15.41 -2.43
N ALA A 8 -28.51 -16.66 -2.00
CA ALA A 8 -27.81 -17.83 -2.53
C ALA A 8 -28.00 -18.06 -4.05
N SER A 9 -29.04 -17.48 -4.64
CA SER A 9 -29.26 -17.51 -6.09
C SER A 9 -28.35 -16.57 -6.89
N LEU A 10 -27.69 -15.61 -6.22
CA LEU A 10 -26.72 -14.71 -6.85
C LEU A 10 -25.32 -15.34 -6.84
N PRO A 11 -24.42 -14.94 -7.76
CA PRO A 11 -23.04 -15.39 -7.75
C PRO A 11 -22.37 -15.09 -6.41
N ALA A 12 -21.84 -16.13 -5.76
CA ALA A 12 -21.14 -16.00 -4.48
C ALA A 12 -19.71 -15.47 -4.64
N LYS A 13 -19.05 -15.74 -5.77
CA LYS A 13 -17.70 -15.28 -6.03
C LYS A 13 -17.73 -14.03 -6.92
N PRO A 14 -17.11 -12.91 -6.50
CA PRO A 14 -16.91 -11.78 -7.39
C PRO A 14 -15.95 -12.16 -8.52
N MET A 15 -16.05 -11.44 -9.64
CA MET A 15 -15.08 -11.50 -10.72
C MET A 15 -13.72 -11.04 -10.22
N ARG A 16 -12.66 -11.73 -10.64
CA ARG A 16 -11.27 -11.32 -10.37
C ARG A 16 -10.91 -10.02 -11.08
N GLU A 17 -11.46 -9.81 -12.28
CA GLU A 17 -11.25 -8.60 -13.07
C GLU A 17 -11.92 -7.39 -12.41
N GLY A 18 -11.17 -6.31 -12.23
CA GLY A 18 -11.64 -5.07 -11.60
C GLY A 18 -11.77 -5.15 -10.09
N LEU A 19 -11.33 -6.24 -9.48
CA LEU A 19 -11.32 -6.39 -8.03
C LEU A 19 -10.19 -5.54 -7.44
N ARG A 20 -10.56 -4.54 -6.65
CA ARG A 20 -9.60 -3.68 -5.96
C ARG A 20 -10.10 -3.35 -4.56
N GLY A 21 -9.18 -3.17 -3.61
CA GLY A 21 -9.50 -2.71 -2.27
C GLY A 21 -8.64 -1.54 -1.83
N VAL A 22 -9.15 -0.78 -0.87
CA VAL A 22 -8.45 0.30 -0.15
C VAL A 22 -8.60 0.02 1.33
N ALA A 23 -7.48 -0.02 2.05
CA ALA A 23 -7.40 -0.59 3.39
C ALA A 23 -8.28 0.12 4.43
N HIS A 24 -8.36 1.45 4.35
CA HIS A 24 -9.22 2.25 5.22
C HIS A 24 -9.48 3.62 4.59
N ALA A 25 -10.45 4.36 5.14
CA ALA A 25 -10.66 5.77 4.82
C ALA A 25 -9.41 6.58 5.17
N PRO A 26 -9.02 7.56 4.34
CA PRO A 26 -7.80 8.32 4.57
C PRO A 26 -7.84 9.05 5.92
N GLY A 27 -6.75 8.95 6.67
CA GLY A 27 -6.57 9.67 7.92
C GLY A 27 -6.48 11.19 7.71
N ARG A 28 -6.45 11.96 8.81
CA ARG A 28 -6.31 13.41 8.72
C ARG A 28 -4.83 13.76 8.58
N ARG A 29 -4.42 14.26 7.40
CA ARG A 29 -3.10 14.85 7.15
C ARG A 29 -3.24 16.37 7.17
N THR A 30 -2.50 17.06 8.03
CA THR A 30 -2.44 18.52 8.05
C THR A 30 -1.09 18.95 7.47
N PRO A 31 -1.08 19.56 6.26
CA PRO A 31 0.14 20.13 5.73
C PRO A 31 0.59 21.25 6.67
N MET A 32 1.89 21.28 6.95
CA MET A 32 2.50 22.40 7.65
C MET A 32 2.97 23.43 6.61
N GLU A 33 2.97 24.71 7.00
CA GLU A 33 3.58 25.80 6.24
C GLU A 33 5.07 25.52 6.01
N SER A 34 5.70 24.83 6.98
CA SER A 34 7.07 24.34 6.91
C SER A 34 7.22 22.93 7.48
N GLY A 35 8.09 22.13 6.85
CA GLY A 35 8.44 20.79 7.32
C GLY A 35 7.38 19.70 7.03
N GLN A 36 7.53 18.59 7.74
CA GLN A 36 6.76 17.36 7.52
C GLN A 36 5.29 17.52 7.94
N ALA A 37 4.38 16.96 7.16
CA ALA A 37 2.96 17.00 7.49
C ALA A 37 2.69 16.26 8.82
N ARG A 38 1.69 16.70 9.59
CA ARG A 38 1.22 15.91 10.74
C ARG A 38 0.12 14.97 10.26
N ALA A 39 0.35 13.67 10.37
CA ALA A 39 -0.63 12.63 10.07
C ALA A 39 -1.27 12.14 11.37
N ARG A 40 -2.58 11.86 11.33
CA ARG A 40 -3.33 11.25 12.43
C ARG A 40 -4.22 10.15 11.87
N ALA A 41 -4.10 8.96 12.43
CA ALA A 41 -4.99 7.86 12.14
C ALA A 41 -6.43 8.23 12.54
N LEU A 42 -7.39 7.78 11.73
CA LEU A 42 -8.76 7.66 12.21
C LEU A 42 -8.80 6.38 13.07
N GLY A 43 -9.76 6.26 14.00
CA GLY A 43 -9.77 5.17 14.98
C GLY A 43 -9.52 3.77 14.39
N PRO A 44 -9.16 2.77 15.23
CA PRO A 44 -8.60 1.48 14.79
C PRO A 44 -9.52 0.68 13.84
N ARG A 45 -10.81 0.99 13.80
CA ARG A 45 -11.80 0.37 12.89
C ARG A 45 -12.30 1.35 11.83
N SER A 46 -11.35 1.89 11.07
CA SER A 46 -11.67 2.79 9.97
C SER A 46 -12.25 2.00 8.78
N PRO A 47 -13.32 2.49 8.11
CA PRO A 47 -13.97 1.74 7.05
C PRO A 47 -13.06 1.50 5.85
N ALA A 48 -13.03 0.26 5.34
CA ALA A 48 -12.33 -0.10 4.11
C ALA A 48 -13.27 -0.02 2.91
N ALA A 49 -12.72 0.12 1.69
CA ALA A 49 -13.51 0.12 0.46
C ALA A 49 -13.07 -1.03 -0.46
N LEU A 50 -14.03 -1.66 -1.15
CA LEU A 50 -13.80 -2.69 -2.17
C LEU A 50 -14.57 -2.34 -3.44
N ASP A 51 -13.90 -2.41 -4.58
CA ASP A 51 -14.52 -2.42 -5.89
C ASP A 51 -14.70 -3.88 -6.31
N LEU A 52 -15.94 -4.31 -6.51
CA LEU A 52 -16.30 -5.68 -6.86
C LEU A 52 -17.13 -5.73 -8.14
N GLY A 53 -16.99 -6.81 -8.88
CA GLY A 53 -17.82 -7.14 -10.03
C GLY A 53 -18.47 -8.51 -9.90
N TRP A 54 -19.68 -8.69 -10.42
CA TRP A 54 -20.34 -9.98 -10.55
C TRP A 54 -20.87 -10.15 -11.97
N ARG A 55 -20.67 -11.34 -12.55
CA ARG A 55 -21.30 -11.72 -13.80
C ARG A 55 -22.59 -12.47 -13.49
N MET A 56 -23.71 -11.93 -13.93
CA MET A 56 -25.04 -12.46 -13.65
C MET A 56 -25.77 -12.82 -14.95
N THR A 57 -26.64 -13.82 -14.90
CA THR A 57 -27.67 -14.03 -15.94
C THR A 57 -28.76 -12.96 -15.84
N ALA A 58 -29.60 -12.82 -16.87
CA ALA A 58 -30.75 -11.91 -16.83
C ALA A 58 -31.71 -12.18 -15.66
N GLU A 59 -31.90 -13.46 -15.31
CA GLU A 59 -32.73 -13.86 -14.16
C GLU A 59 -32.07 -13.44 -12.84
N GLN A 60 -30.77 -13.75 -12.66
CA GLN A 60 -30.01 -13.33 -11.48
C GLN A 60 -30.01 -11.82 -11.32
N PHE A 61 -29.87 -11.07 -12.42
CA PHE A 61 -29.91 -9.61 -12.39
C PHE A 61 -31.28 -9.06 -11.96
N SER A 62 -32.38 -9.68 -12.39
CA SER A 62 -33.72 -9.30 -11.92
C SER A 62 -33.89 -9.55 -10.42
N ARG A 63 -33.38 -10.67 -9.91
CA ARG A 63 -33.36 -10.97 -8.46
C ARG A 63 -32.48 -9.99 -7.68
N PHE A 64 -31.31 -9.64 -8.22
CA PHE A 64 -30.42 -8.64 -7.64
C PHE A 64 -31.09 -7.27 -7.52
N LYS A 65 -31.82 -6.82 -8.56
CA LYS A 65 -32.58 -5.56 -8.50
C LYS A 65 -33.61 -5.59 -7.38
N ALA A 66 -34.38 -6.67 -7.24
CA ALA A 66 -35.37 -6.80 -6.16
C ALA A 66 -34.71 -6.76 -4.77
N PHE A 67 -33.58 -7.47 -4.60
CA PHE A 67 -32.79 -7.44 -3.38
C PHE A 67 -32.23 -6.03 -3.07
N TYR A 68 -31.72 -5.34 -4.08
CA TYR A 68 -31.18 -3.99 -3.95
C TYR A 68 -32.26 -2.96 -3.60
N THR A 69 -33.43 -3.00 -4.22
CA THR A 69 -34.49 -2.00 -3.99
C THR A 69 -35.32 -2.27 -2.74
N GLY A 70 -35.49 -3.53 -2.34
CA GLY A 70 -36.26 -3.91 -1.17
C GLY A 70 -35.36 -4.02 0.07
N PRO A 71 -34.81 -5.21 0.37
CA PRO A 71 -34.00 -5.47 1.57
C PRO A 71 -32.86 -4.48 1.84
N LEU A 72 -32.18 -3.99 0.80
CA LEU A 72 -31.06 -3.07 0.97
C LEU A 72 -31.47 -1.58 0.97
N ASP A 73 -32.74 -1.28 0.73
CA ASP A 73 -33.27 0.08 0.49
C ASP A 73 -32.32 0.93 -0.38
N ARG A 74 -32.15 0.49 -1.63
CA ARG A 74 -31.27 1.10 -2.63
C ARG A 74 -29.81 1.23 -2.20
N GLY A 75 -29.33 0.28 -1.39
CA GLY A 75 -27.93 0.17 -0.98
C GLY A 75 -27.58 0.91 0.32
N THR A 76 -28.56 1.51 1.00
CA THR A 76 -28.33 2.27 2.25
C THR A 76 -28.10 1.35 3.47
N GLN A 77 -28.61 0.12 3.43
CA GLN A 77 -28.51 -0.84 4.53
C GLN A 77 -27.22 -1.65 4.49
N TRP A 78 -26.72 -2.00 5.68
CA TRP A 78 -25.65 -2.99 5.83
C TRP A 78 -26.19 -4.40 5.59
N PHE A 79 -25.40 -5.26 4.97
CA PHE A 79 -25.78 -6.65 4.68
C PHE A 79 -24.56 -7.56 4.68
N THR A 80 -24.79 -8.87 4.78
CA THR A 80 -23.73 -9.87 4.75
C THR A 80 -23.51 -10.33 3.30
N CYS A 81 -22.27 -10.25 2.81
CA CYS A 81 -21.90 -10.60 1.44
C CYS A 81 -20.59 -11.37 1.39
N PRO A 82 -20.45 -12.40 0.55
CA PRO A 82 -19.15 -13.01 0.25
C PRO A 82 -18.28 -12.03 -0.53
N VAL A 83 -17.17 -11.60 0.08
CA VAL A 83 -16.22 -10.66 -0.52
C VAL A 83 -14.80 -11.18 -0.39
N TRP A 84 -13.95 -10.79 -1.34
CA TRP A 84 -12.52 -11.06 -1.29
C TRP A 84 -11.80 -9.91 -0.59
N THR A 85 -10.92 -10.23 0.35
CA THR A 85 -10.12 -9.24 1.10
C THR A 85 -8.63 -9.59 1.08
N GLY A 86 -8.13 -10.10 -0.06
CA GLY A 86 -6.72 -10.51 -0.21
C GLY A 86 -6.42 -11.97 0.10
N GLY A 87 -7.41 -12.86 0.04
CA GLY A 87 -7.22 -14.27 0.34
C GLY A 87 -8.43 -15.07 -0.09
N GLU A 88 -9.05 -15.79 0.83
CA GLU A 88 -10.30 -16.48 0.56
C GLU A 88 -11.49 -15.51 0.48
N VAL A 89 -12.54 -15.94 -0.23
CA VAL A 89 -13.81 -15.21 -0.26
C VAL A 89 -14.62 -15.61 0.96
N ALA A 90 -14.88 -14.66 1.85
CA ALA A 90 -15.59 -14.90 3.11
C ALA A 90 -16.78 -13.95 3.26
N ALA A 91 -17.79 -14.38 4.01
CA ALA A 91 -18.92 -13.55 4.37
C ALA A 91 -18.46 -12.38 5.26
N ARG A 92 -18.73 -11.14 4.82
CA ARG A 92 -18.42 -9.91 5.56
C ARG A 92 -19.62 -8.97 5.55
N VAL A 93 -19.71 -8.15 6.59
CA VAL A 93 -20.74 -7.12 6.70
C VAL A 93 -20.30 -5.89 5.91
N VAL A 94 -21.04 -5.58 4.86
CA VAL A 94 -20.73 -4.55 3.87
C VAL A 94 -21.93 -3.66 3.60
N ARG A 95 -21.71 -2.52 2.95
CA ARG A 95 -22.75 -1.61 2.46
C ARG A 95 -22.34 -1.07 1.09
N PHE A 96 -23.29 -0.76 0.22
CA PHE A 96 -22.98 -0.07 -1.03
C PHE A 96 -22.47 1.35 -0.76
N ASP A 97 -21.43 1.75 -1.49
CA ASP A 97 -20.92 3.12 -1.56
C ASP A 97 -21.35 3.71 -2.90
N GLY A 98 -22.54 4.31 -2.92
CA GLY A 98 -23.16 4.82 -4.13
C GLY A 98 -23.89 3.74 -4.95
N ALA A 99 -24.21 4.09 -6.20
CA ALA A 99 -25.00 3.22 -7.08
C ALA A 99 -24.12 2.14 -7.74
N PHE A 100 -24.70 0.96 -7.97
CA PHE A 100 -24.06 -0.04 -8.82
C PHE A 100 -24.17 0.36 -10.30
N ARG A 101 -23.22 -0.11 -11.10
CA ARG A 101 -23.24 -0.01 -12.55
C ARG A 101 -23.52 -1.38 -13.16
N ALA A 102 -24.42 -1.42 -14.14
CA ALA A 102 -24.73 -2.65 -14.88
C ALA A 102 -24.38 -2.46 -16.35
N VAL A 103 -23.57 -3.37 -16.90
CA VAL A 103 -23.16 -3.36 -18.31
C VAL A 103 -23.63 -4.66 -18.97
N PRO A 104 -24.48 -4.59 -20.02
CA PRO A 104 -24.91 -5.78 -20.74
C PRO A 104 -23.73 -6.42 -21.48
N ARG A 105 -23.74 -7.74 -21.57
CA ARG A 105 -22.75 -8.58 -22.24
C ARG A 105 -23.43 -9.56 -23.20
N ALA A 106 -22.63 -10.25 -24.01
CA ALA A 106 -23.12 -11.31 -24.89
C ALA A 106 -23.88 -12.40 -24.10
N ALA A 107 -24.76 -13.13 -24.79
CA ALA A 107 -25.59 -14.20 -24.23
C ALA A 107 -26.50 -13.77 -23.06
N ALA A 108 -27.05 -12.55 -23.13
CA ALA A 108 -27.94 -11.98 -22.11
C ALA A 108 -27.36 -11.97 -20.68
N ALA A 109 -26.03 -12.00 -20.56
CA ALA A 109 -25.34 -11.80 -19.29
C ALA A 109 -25.21 -10.30 -18.99
N VAL A 110 -25.14 -9.97 -17.71
CA VAL A 110 -24.94 -8.59 -17.23
C VAL A 110 -23.75 -8.61 -16.27
N THR A 111 -22.80 -7.71 -16.47
CA THR A 111 -21.74 -7.44 -15.49
C THR A 111 -22.24 -6.33 -14.57
N VAL A 112 -22.40 -6.64 -13.29
CA VAL A 112 -22.71 -5.66 -12.25
C VAL A 112 -21.43 -5.32 -11.52
N THR A 113 -21.05 -4.05 -11.49
CA THR A 113 -19.89 -3.55 -10.73
C THR A 113 -20.38 -2.59 -9.66
N ALA A 114 -19.84 -2.67 -8.46
CA ALA A 114 -20.18 -1.77 -7.37
C ALA A 114 -19.01 -1.55 -6.43
N ARG A 115 -18.99 -0.39 -5.80
CA ARG A 115 -18.12 -0.10 -4.67
C ARG A 115 -18.85 -0.43 -3.37
N LEU A 116 -18.21 -1.18 -2.51
CA LEU A 116 -18.71 -1.57 -1.19
C LEU A 116 -17.81 -1.01 -0.09
N THR A 117 -18.42 -0.58 1.00
CA THR A 117 -17.72 -0.23 2.24
C THR A 117 -17.78 -1.39 3.22
N LEU A 118 -16.64 -1.75 3.81
CA LEU A 118 -16.55 -2.61 4.99
C LEU A 118 -16.39 -1.77 6.25
N ARG A 119 -16.82 -2.29 7.39
CA ARG A 119 -16.62 -1.61 8.68
C ARG A 119 -15.14 -1.47 9.04
N ALA A 120 -14.36 -2.50 8.75
CA ALA A 120 -12.91 -2.53 8.89
C ALA A 120 -12.37 -3.61 7.95
N LEU A 121 -11.14 -3.46 7.47
CA LEU A 121 -10.45 -4.52 6.76
C LEU A 121 -10.11 -5.64 7.75
N PRO A 122 -10.50 -6.90 7.49
CA PRO A 122 -10.14 -8.00 8.37
C PRO A 122 -8.66 -8.37 8.19
N TYR A 123 -8.02 -8.77 9.27
CA TYR A 123 -6.74 -9.48 9.30
C TYR A 123 -6.78 -10.48 10.45
N ASP A 124 -6.03 -11.57 10.30
CA ASP A 124 -5.92 -12.58 11.35
C ASP A 124 -5.03 -12.08 12.49
N ASP A 125 -5.29 -12.54 13.72
CA ASP A 125 -4.44 -12.23 14.87
C ASP A 125 -3.05 -12.85 14.62
N PRO A 126 -1.99 -12.04 14.49
CA PRO A 126 -0.64 -12.53 14.22
C PRO A 126 -0.03 -13.33 15.38
N GLY A 127 -0.60 -13.24 16.58
CA GLY A 127 -0.01 -13.80 17.80
C GLY A 127 1.14 -12.96 18.34
N THR A 128 1.50 -13.19 19.61
CA THR A 128 2.47 -12.35 20.34
C THR A 128 3.87 -12.38 19.73
N GLU A 129 4.36 -13.56 19.35
CA GLU A 129 5.73 -13.71 18.81
C GLU A 129 5.94 -12.89 17.53
N LEU A 130 4.95 -12.90 16.62
CA LEU A 130 5.05 -12.14 15.37
C LEU A 130 4.91 -10.63 15.63
N LEU A 131 4.06 -10.21 16.58
CA LEU A 131 3.96 -8.80 16.97
C LEU A 131 5.27 -8.27 17.55
N GLU A 132 5.96 -9.06 18.38
CA GLU A 132 7.27 -8.69 18.92
C GLU A 132 8.31 -8.56 17.81
N SER A 133 8.25 -9.41 16.77
CA SER A 133 9.16 -9.31 15.61
C SER A 133 8.97 -8.05 14.77
N PHE A 134 7.86 -7.34 14.91
CA PHE A 134 7.60 -6.10 14.18
C PHE A 134 8.34 -4.91 14.77
N LEU A 135 8.94 -5.05 15.95
CA LEU A 135 9.60 -3.98 16.68
C LEU A 135 11.07 -4.30 16.90
N ASP A 136 11.93 -3.28 16.89
CA ASP A 136 13.30 -3.40 17.36
C ASP A 136 13.40 -3.35 18.90
N ALA A 137 14.63 -3.42 19.41
CA ALA A 137 14.92 -3.35 20.85
C ALA A 137 14.45 -2.03 21.51
N ASP A 138 14.34 -0.95 20.73
CA ASP A 138 13.88 0.36 21.18
C ASP A 138 12.35 0.53 21.03
N GLY A 139 11.65 -0.49 20.51
CA GLY A 139 10.21 -0.48 20.27
C GLY A 139 9.79 0.28 19.01
N ALA A 140 10.72 0.60 18.11
CA ALA A 140 10.41 1.21 16.82
C ALA A 140 10.04 0.13 15.78
N PRO A 141 9.10 0.40 14.87
CA PRO A 141 8.69 -0.59 13.88
C PRO A 141 9.81 -0.87 12.89
N VAL A 142 10.02 -2.15 12.56
CA VAL A 142 10.98 -2.63 11.56
C VAL A 142 10.22 -3.39 10.48
N TRP A 143 10.62 -3.19 9.22
CA TRP A 143 10.05 -3.94 8.11
C TRP A 143 10.31 -5.46 8.30
N PRO A 144 9.28 -6.31 8.40
CA PRO A 144 9.48 -7.73 8.67
C PRO A 144 10.18 -8.45 7.50
N ASP A 145 11.19 -9.28 7.80
CA ASP A 145 11.97 -10.03 6.79
C ASP A 145 11.13 -10.99 5.93
N VAL A 146 9.99 -11.42 6.45
CA VAL A 146 9.04 -12.29 5.72
C VAL A 146 8.30 -11.55 4.60
N LEU A 147 8.23 -10.21 4.66
CA LEU A 147 7.58 -9.39 3.66
C LEU A 147 8.53 -9.15 2.48
N PRO A 148 8.03 -9.18 1.24
CA PRO A 148 8.87 -9.03 0.06
C PRO A 148 9.44 -7.61 -0.03
N LEU A 149 10.58 -7.50 -0.72
CA LEU A 149 11.14 -6.22 -1.16
C LEU A 149 10.20 -5.54 -2.18
N PRO A 150 10.22 -4.21 -2.29
CA PRO A 150 9.38 -3.52 -3.25
C PRO A 150 9.77 -3.86 -4.70
N LEU A 151 8.77 -3.84 -5.58
CA LEU A 151 8.95 -3.98 -7.02
C LEU A 151 9.66 -2.74 -7.57
N GLN A 152 10.58 -2.94 -8.51
CA GLN A 152 11.24 -1.85 -9.23
C GLN A 152 10.25 -1.08 -10.12
N GLU A 153 9.28 -1.79 -10.71
CA GLU A 153 8.29 -1.22 -11.62
C GLU A 153 7.31 -0.25 -10.92
N GLY A 154 7.01 0.86 -11.60
CA GLY A 154 6.04 1.85 -11.12
C GLY A 154 6.59 2.80 -10.05
N THR A 155 7.90 2.78 -9.81
CA THR A 155 8.60 3.71 -8.93
C THR A 155 8.84 5.03 -9.67
N ALA A 156 8.06 6.05 -9.36
CA ALA A 156 8.28 7.43 -9.81
C ALA A 156 8.68 8.26 -8.59
N LEU A 157 9.95 8.64 -8.47
CA LEU A 157 10.39 9.48 -7.36
C LEU A 157 10.04 10.94 -7.64
N ASP A 158 9.23 11.56 -6.77
CA ASP A 158 9.08 13.01 -6.74
C ASP A 158 9.97 13.58 -5.62
N PRO A 159 11.15 14.11 -5.95
CA PRO A 159 12.09 14.60 -4.96
C PRO A 159 11.65 15.94 -4.33
N HIS A 160 10.64 16.64 -4.87
CA HIS A 160 10.38 18.03 -4.52
C HIS A 160 8.89 18.37 -4.34
N ARG A 161 8.55 18.79 -3.13
CA ARG A 161 7.45 19.75 -2.94
C ARG A 161 7.77 21.06 -3.67
N PRO A 162 6.82 21.68 -4.39
CA PRO A 162 7.07 22.96 -5.07
C PRO A 162 7.56 24.02 -4.09
N LEU A 163 8.69 24.65 -4.41
CA LEU A 163 9.25 25.71 -3.58
C LEU A 163 8.35 26.94 -3.63
N PRO A 164 8.07 27.59 -2.48
CA PRO A 164 7.43 28.89 -2.49
C PRO A 164 8.34 29.86 -3.26
N ALA A 165 7.78 30.43 -4.33
CA ALA A 165 8.43 31.43 -5.16
C ALA A 165 7.75 32.78 -4.91
N THR A 166 8.56 33.81 -4.67
CA THR A 166 8.05 35.18 -4.55
C THR A 166 8.08 35.82 -5.93
N ASP A 167 6.92 36.30 -6.38
CA ASP A 167 6.80 37.12 -7.57
C ASP A 167 7.18 38.58 -7.26
N PHE A 168 8.02 39.16 -8.10
CA PHE A 168 8.37 40.58 -8.05
C PHE A 168 7.71 41.33 -9.21
N GLU A 169 7.29 42.58 -9.00
CA GLU A 169 6.74 43.46 -10.06
C GLU A 169 7.73 43.69 -11.22
N THR A 170 9.03 43.53 -10.97
CA THR A 170 10.06 43.57 -12.01
C THR A 170 11.24 42.69 -11.60
N GLY A 171 11.66 41.77 -12.47
CA GLY A 171 12.81 40.88 -12.27
C GLY A 171 12.47 39.38 -12.23
N PRO A 172 13.49 38.50 -12.18
CA PRO A 172 13.29 37.06 -12.08
C PRO A 172 12.74 36.65 -10.72
N LYS A 173 11.83 35.67 -10.71
CA LYS A 173 11.25 35.10 -9.48
C LYS A 173 12.37 34.56 -8.58
N ALA A 174 12.31 34.86 -7.28
CA ALA A 174 13.19 34.25 -6.30
C ALA A 174 12.47 33.08 -5.61
N ALA A 175 13.07 31.91 -5.65
CA ALA A 175 12.66 30.77 -4.84
C ALA A 175 13.63 30.64 -3.66
N ILE A 176 13.09 30.42 -2.46
CA ILE A 176 13.87 30.14 -1.26
C ILE A 176 13.58 28.70 -0.87
N ASN A 177 14.61 27.95 -0.49
CA ASN A 177 14.45 26.68 0.20
C ASN A 177 14.69 26.87 1.71
N PRO A 178 13.67 27.24 2.49
CA PRO A 178 13.86 27.53 3.90
C PRO A 178 14.14 26.28 4.77
N PHE A 179 13.98 25.05 4.24
CA PHE A 179 14.11 23.81 5.02
C PHE A 179 14.77 22.67 4.22
N PRO A 180 16.03 22.29 4.52
CA PRO A 180 16.58 21.01 4.06
C PRO A 180 16.21 19.90 5.07
N PRO A 181 15.76 18.69 4.67
CA PRO A 181 15.39 18.16 3.35
C PRO A 181 13.87 18.22 3.07
N SER A 182 13.49 18.43 1.81
CA SER A 182 12.09 18.31 1.35
C SER A 182 11.67 16.83 1.44
N PRO A 183 10.51 16.49 2.04
CA PRO A 183 9.99 15.13 1.96
C PRO A 183 9.84 14.73 0.51
N ALA A 184 10.52 13.65 0.11
CA ALA A 184 10.30 13.02 -1.18
C ALA A 184 9.11 12.07 -1.07
N GLU A 185 8.19 12.13 -2.04
CA GLU A 185 7.08 11.19 -2.14
C GLU A 185 7.42 10.12 -3.18
N GLN A 186 7.15 8.86 -2.85
CA GLN A 186 7.44 7.72 -3.73
C GLN A 186 6.27 6.72 -3.74
N PRO A 187 5.70 6.40 -4.92
CA PRO A 187 4.83 5.26 -5.08
C PRO A 187 5.64 3.98 -4.93
N VAL A 188 5.14 3.06 -4.13
CA VAL A 188 5.79 1.76 -3.89
C VAL A 188 4.78 0.65 -4.09
N ARG A 189 5.24 -0.47 -4.63
CA ARG A 189 4.43 -1.66 -4.87
C ARG A 189 5.11 -2.91 -4.34
N TRP A 190 4.32 -3.85 -3.84
CA TRP A 190 4.78 -5.18 -3.41
C TRP A 190 3.89 -6.26 -4.01
N SER A 191 4.51 -7.37 -4.41
CA SER A 191 3.79 -8.57 -4.85
C SER A 191 3.87 -9.62 -3.73
N MET A 192 2.76 -9.84 -3.03
CA MET A 192 2.70 -10.66 -1.82
C MET A 192 1.96 -11.97 -2.07
N SER A 193 2.34 -13.06 -1.36
CA SER A 193 1.44 -14.21 -1.19
C SER A 193 0.26 -13.83 -0.29
N VAL A 194 -0.72 -14.73 -0.17
CA VAL A 194 -1.85 -14.55 0.75
C VAL A 194 -1.36 -14.41 2.20
N GLU A 195 -0.42 -15.27 2.60
CA GLU A 195 0.17 -15.27 3.94
C GLU A 195 0.94 -13.98 4.22
N GLN A 196 1.79 -13.55 3.28
CA GLN A 196 2.52 -12.28 3.38
C GLN A 196 1.57 -11.08 3.48
N PHE A 197 0.44 -11.12 2.78
CA PHE A 197 -0.55 -10.05 2.82
C PHE A 197 -1.30 -9.98 4.17
N GLU A 198 -1.60 -11.12 4.80
CA GLU A 198 -2.15 -11.14 6.16
C GLU A 198 -1.16 -10.54 7.17
N ILE A 199 0.11 -10.93 7.10
CA ILE A 199 1.19 -10.39 7.95
C ILE A 199 1.35 -8.87 7.73
N PHE A 200 1.32 -8.42 6.47
CA PHE A 200 1.41 -7.00 6.13
C PHE A 200 0.26 -6.19 6.73
N LYS A 201 -0.99 -6.70 6.69
CA LYS A 201 -2.12 -6.02 7.33
C LYS A 201 -1.91 -5.87 8.83
N ALA A 202 -1.51 -6.95 9.50
CA ALA A 202 -1.23 -6.92 10.94
C ALA A 202 -0.13 -5.90 11.28
N PHE A 203 1.01 -5.95 10.58
CA PHE A 203 2.10 -4.99 10.73
C PHE A 203 1.63 -3.54 10.53
N TYR A 204 0.85 -3.29 9.48
CA TYR A 204 0.35 -1.95 9.16
C TYR A 204 -0.61 -1.37 10.22
N PHE A 205 -1.51 -2.19 10.76
CA PHE A 205 -2.47 -1.74 11.76
C PHE A 205 -1.88 -1.67 13.17
N GLU A 206 -1.07 -2.65 13.56
CA GLU A 206 -0.55 -2.79 14.93
C GLU A 206 0.76 -2.02 15.15
N ALA A 207 1.74 -2.16 14.26
CA ALA A 207 3.07 -1.55 14.44
C ALA A 207 3.16 -0.14 13.83
N LEU A 208 2.57 0.08 12.66
CA LEU A 208 2.65 1.38 11.97
C LEU A 208 1.55 2.37 12.34
N ALA A 209 0.60 1.98 13.20
CA ALA A 209 -0.58 2.76 13.57
C ALA A 209 -1.27 3.39 12.34
N GLN A 210 -1.64 2.54 11.37
CA GLN A 210 -2.20 2.93 10.07
C GLN A 210 -1.26 3.81 9.25
N GLY A 211 0.04 3.50 9.29
CA GLY A 211 1.05 4.16 8.47
C GLY A 211 1.51 5.53 8.96
N THR A 212 1.15 5.93 10.19
CA THR A 212 1.51 7.24 10.74
C THR A 212 2.90 7.29 11.36
N VAL A 213 3.45 6.11 11.71
CA VAL A 213 4.78 5.94 12.31
C VAL A 213 5.85 5.84 11.23
N TRP A 214 7.02 6.42 11.49
CA TRP A 214 8.20 6.28 10.65
C TRP A 214 8.85 4.92 10.87
N CYS A 215 9.27 4.28 9.80
CA CYS A 215 9.91 2.98 9.80
C CYS A 215 11.08 3.01 8.81
N PRO A 216 12.20 2.32 9.08
CA PRO A 216 13.19 2.04 8.06
C PRO A 216 12.59 1.07 7.03
N LEU A 217 12.54 1.46 5.76
CA LEU A 217 12.08 0.61 4.65
C LEU A 217 13.15 0.52 3.56
N PRO A 218 13.40 -0.67 2.99
CA PRO A 218 14.22 -0.81 1.80
C PRO A 218 13.45 -0.30 0.58
N LEU A 219 13.88 0.83 0.00
CA LEU A 219 13.24 1.46 -1.16
C LEU A 219 14.19 1.51 -2.36
N TRP A 220 13.64 1.45 -3.57
CA TRP A 220 14.40 1.51 -4.81
C TRP A 220 14.70 2.95 -5.22
N PHE A 221 15.97 3.27 -5.49
CA PHE A 221 16.44 4.59 -5.92
C PHE A 221 17.16 4.58 -7.28
N GLY A 222 16.88 3.60 -8.13
CA GLY A 222 17.42 3.50 -9.49
C GLY A 222 18.71 2.68 -9.58
N ILE A 223 19.62 2.85 -8.63
CA ILE A 223 20.87 2.05 -8.57
C ILE A 223 20.72 0.76 -7.76
N GLY A 224 19.82 0.77 -6.77
CA GLY A 224 19.74 -0.27 -5.77
C GLY A 224 18.61 -0.01 -4.78
N LEU A 225 18.50 -0.92 -3.82
CA LEU A 225 17.68 -0.73 -2.64
C LEU A 225 18.51 -0.03 -1.56
N GLU A 226 17.95 1.03 -0.99
CA GLU A 226 18.52 1.70 0.17
C GLU A 226 17.47 1.74 1.28
N THR A 227 17.93 1.53 2.52
CA THR A 227 17.06 1.62 3.68
C THR A 227 16.92 3.07 4.09
N VAL A 228 15.71 3.59 4.01
CA VAL A 228 15.39 4.97 4.38
C VAL A 228 14.24 5.02 5.37
N ASP A 229 14.27 6.03 6.25
CA ASP A 229 13.14 6.35 7.11
C ASP A 229 11.97 6.85 6.26
N ALA A 230 10.93 6.04 6.17
CA ALA A 230 9.72 6.33 5.41
C ALA A 230 8.46 6.04 6.22
N ARG A 231 7.35 6.65 5.80
CA ARG A 231 6.00 6.38 6.34
C ARG A 231 4.96 6.47 5.25
N PHE A 232 3.75 5.98 5.52
CA PHE A 232 2.67 6.04 4.53
C PHE A 232 1.98 7.42 4.56
N ILE A 233 1.68 7.93 3.37
CA ILE A 233 0.95 9.20 3.22
C ILE A 233 -0.56 9.02 3.42
N GLY A 234 -1.06 7.82 3.09
CA GLY A 234 -2.47 7.50 3.11
C GLY A 234 -2.70 5.99 3.00
N PRO A 235 -3.96 5.57 2.84
CA PRO A 235 -4.29 4.16 2.79
C PRO A 235 -3.69 3.54 1.53
N TRP A 236 -3.14 2.34 1.69
CA TRP A 236 -2.70 1.53 0.57
C TRP A 236 -3.90 0.87 -0.13
N SER A 237 -3.69 0.51 -1.38
CA SER A 237 -4.64 -0.26 -2.18
C SER A 237 -4.10 -1.63 -2.52
N PHE A 238 -4.99 -2.59 -2.77
CA PHE A 238 -4.62 -3.96 -3.10
C PHE A 238 -5.50 -4.51 -4.21
N GLU A 239 -4.95 -5.36 -5.06
CA GLU A 239 -5.67 -6.01 -6.15
C GLU A 239 -5.09 -7.41 -6.44
N PRO A 240 -5.89 -8.35 -6.97
CA PRO A 240 -5.36 -9.64 -7.40
C PRO A 240 -4.32 -9.46 -8.51
N HIS A 241 -3.18 -10.11 -8.35
CA HIS A 241 -2.09 -10.13 -9.32
C HIS A 241 -1.96 -11.51 -9.97
N LYS A 242 -1.06 -11.65 -10.95
CA LYS A 242 -0.77 -12.93 -11.60
C LYS A 242 -0.21 -13.95 -10.58
N ALA A 243 -0.34 -15.24 -10.90
CA ALA A 243 0.15 -16.36 -10.07
C ALA A 243 -0.37 -16.33 -8.62
N ASP A 244 -1.64 -15.95 -8.45
CA ASP A 244 -2.33 -15.86 -7.15
C ASP A 244 -1.62 -15.02 -6.09
N ARG A 245 -0.85 -14.03 -6.56
CA ARG A 245 -0.27 -12.97 -5.73
C ARG A 245 -1.25 -11.82 -5.56
N ILE A 246 -0.95 -10.97 -4.60
CA ILE A 246 -1.68 -9.72 -4.33
C ILE A 246 -0.72 -8.57 -4.55
N LEU A 247 -1.10 -7.66 -5.43
CA LEU A 247 -0.35 -6.43 -5.65
C LEU A 247 -0.82 -5.39 -4.64
N VAL A 248 0.06 -5.01 -3.72
CA VAL A 248 -0.16 -3.91 -2.77
C VAL A 248 0.51 -2.67 -3.34
N SER A 249 -0.21 -1.55 -3.37
CA SER A 249 0.29 -0.26 -3.85
C SER A 249 0.08 0.82 -2.78
N ALA A 250 1.13 1.56 -2.46
CA ALA A 250 1.12 2.61 -1.46
C ALA A 250 1.85 3.88 -1.95
N GLN A 251 1.64 4.98 -1.23
CA GLN A 251 2.41 6.21 -1.37
C GLN A 251 3.18 6.44 -0.08
N LEU A 252 4.50 6.53 -0.17
CA LEU A 252 5.37 6.75 0.97
C LEU A 252 5.97 8.15 0.95
N GLU A 253 6.14 8.73 2.12
CA GLU A 253 6.89 9.96 2.35
C GLU A 253 8.21 9.59 3.02
N GLN A 254 9.30 10.13 2.50
CA GLN A 254 10.64 9.92 3.04
C GLN A 254 11.01 11.07 3.97
N ARG A 255 11.68 10.75 5.08
CA ARG A 255 12.16 11.74 6.03
C ARG A 255 13.32 12.55 5.44
N LYS A 256 14.19 11.85 4.72
CA LYS A 256 15.33 12.40 3.98
C LYS A 256 15.49 11.56 2.72
N LEU A 257 15.63 12.23 1.58
CA LEU A 257 15.93 11.56 0.32
C LEU A 257 17.30 10.88 0.41
N ALA A 258 17.36 9.61 0.00
CA ALA A 258 18.62 8.92 -0.23
C ALA A 258 19.38 9.59 -1.38
N VAL A 259 20.59 10.04 -1.09
CA VAL A 259 21.51 10.62 -2.06
C VAL A 259 22.85 9.93 -1.85
N ALA A 260 23.42 9.41 -2.94
CA ALA A 260 24.75 8.83 -2.91
C ALA A 260 25.74 9.84 -2.32
N ASP A 261 26.55 9.37 -1.37
CA ASP A 261 27.60 10.18 -0.78
C ASP A 261 28.71 10.47 -1.82
N GLU A 262 29.55 11.46 -1.51
CA GLU A 262 30.64 11.91 -2.39
C GLU A 262 31.62 10.77 -2.75
N GLY A 263 31.88 9.86 -1.82
CA GLY A 263 32.74 8.70 -2.06
C GLY A 263 32.11 7.72 -3.04
N THR A 264 30.82 7.41 -2.88
CA THR A 264 30.07 6.59 -3.83
C THR A 264 30.04 7.21 -5.23
N LEU A 265 29.85 8.53 -5.32
CA LEU A 265 29.88 9.24 -6.61
C LEU A 265 31.27 9.20 -7.26
N ALA A 266 32.35 9.38 -6.49
CA ALA A 266 33.72 9.28 -6.99
C ALA A 266 34.04 7.87 -7.51
N LEU A 267 33.53 6.83 -6.85
CA LEU A 267 33.66 5.45 -7.32
C LEU A 267 32.87 5.23 -8.61
N ILE A 268 31.63 5.72 -8.69
CA ILE A 268 30.84 5.63 -9.93
C ILE A 268 31.55 6.31 -11.10
N ASP A 269 32.17 7.47 -10.88
CA ASP A 269 32.94 8.20 -11.90
C ASP A 269 34.20 7.41 -12.34
N MET A 270 34.92 6.83 -11.38
CA MET A 270 36.18 6.12 -11.65
C MET A 270 35.99 4.79 -12.40
N MET A 271 34.98 4.00 -12.04
CA MET A 271 34.84 2.60 -12.50
C MET A 271 33.55 2.34 -13.29
N GLY A 272 32.64 3.32 -13.35
CA GLY A 272 31.34 3.18 -13.97
C GLY A 272 30.43 2.20 -13.23
N PHE A 273 29.13 2.25 -13.52
CA PHE A 273 28.13 1.41 -12.84
C PHE A 273 28.36 -0.10 -13.04
N ALA A 274 28.78 -0.49 -14.25
CA ALA A 274 29.09 -1.88 -14.58
C ALA A 274 30.34 -2.38 -13.82
N GLY A 275 31.36 -1.53 -13.66
CA GLY A 275 32.54 -1.87 -12.87
C GLY A 275 32.23 -2.02 -11.39
N LEU A 276 31.40 -1.14 -10.83
CA LEU A 276 30.99 -1.19 -9.42
C LEU A 276 30.19 -2.46 -9.09
N SER A 277 29.24 -2.80 -9.96
CA SER A 277 28.43 -4.02 -9.83
C SER A 277 29.26 -5.30 -9.93
N ALA A 278 30.29 -5.30 -10.78
CA ALA A 278 31.20 -6.43 -10.94
C ALA A 278 32.18 -6.59 -9.76
N PHE A 279 32.48 -5.49 -9.04
CA PHE A 279 33.43 -5.48 -7.93
C PHE A 279 32.83 -6.00 -6.62
N GLY A 280 31.51 -5.82 -6.41
CA GLY A 280 30.79 -6.20 -5.19
C GLY A 280 30.99 -7.66 -4.74
N PRO A 281 30.78 -8.68 -5.61
CA PRO A 281 31.02 -10.08 -5.25
C PRO A 281 32.49 -10.36 -4.88
N GLY A 282 33.43 -9.65 -5.52
CA GLY A 282 34.86 -9.76 -5.25
C GLY A 282 35.28 -9.25 -3.87
N ILE A 283 34.64 -8.18 -3.37
CA ILE A 283 34.86 -7.67 -2.01
C ILE A 283 34.36 -8.67 -0.98
N HIS A 284 33.16 -9.24 -1.16
CA HIS A 284 32.61 -10.22 -0.22
C HIS A 284 33.51 -11.46 -0.11
N GLY A 285 33.99 -12.00 -1.24
CA GLY A 285 34.97 -13.08 -1.24
C GLY A 285 36.31 -12.66 -0.62
N TRP A 286 36.79 -11.45 -0.90
CA TRP A 286 38.05 -10.98 -0.33
C TRP A 286 37.99 -10.79 1.20
N VAL A 287 36.93 -10.16 1.71
CA VAL A 287 36.74 -9.90 3.15
C VAL A 287 36.48 -11.20 3.93
N HIS A 288 35.69 -12.13 3.39
CA HIS A 288 35.30 -13.33 4.14
C HIS A 288 36.18 -14.56 3.87
N GLU A 289 36.82 -14.65 2.70
CA GLU A 289 37.64 -15.80 2.33
C GLU A 289 39.14 -15.48 2.32
N THR A 290 39.52 -14.23 2.05
CA THR A 290 40.93 -13.85 1.83
C THR A 290 41.52 -13.00 2.96
N TRP A 291 40.71 -12.48 3.89
CA TRP A 291 41.17 -11.70 5.04
C TRP A 291 41.18 -12.56 6.31
N PRO A 292 42.28 -13.29 6.63
CA PRO A 292 42.44 -13.90 7.93
C PRO A 292 42.76 -12.78 8.94
N GLY A 293 41.94 -12.65 9.98
CA GLY A 293 42.05 -11.55 10.93
C GLY A 293 43.36 -11.57 11.74
N VAL A 294 43.91 -10.39 12.03
CA VAL A 294 44.56 -10.04 13.30
C VAL A 294 44.45 -8.52 13.50
N PHE A 295 43.64 -8.08 14.45
CA PHE A 295 43.92 -6.84 15.18
C PHE A 295 44.19 -7.28 16.62
N GLU A 296 45.46 -7.51 16.94
CA GLU A 296 45.95 -7.48 18.31
C GLU A 296 46.38 -6.03 18.59
N GLU A 297 45.83 -5.49 19.69
CA GLU A 297 45.98 -4.16 20.34
C GLU A 297 46.75 -3.02 19.63
#